data_AF-A0A7S0HAC1-F1
#
_entry.id   AF-A0A7S0HAC1-F1
#
_cell.length_a   1.000
_cell.length_b   1.000
_cell.length_c   1.000
_cell.angle_alpha   90.00
_cell.angle_beta   90.00
_cell.angle_gamma   90.00
#
_symmetry.space_group_name_H-M   'P 1'
#
loop_
_entity.id
_entity.type
_entity.pdbx_description
1 polymer ?
#
loop_
_entity_poly.entity_id
_entity_poly.type
_entity_poly.pdbx_seq_one_letter_code
_entity_poly.pdbx_strand_id
1 'polypeptide(L)'
;MVGFVYAGAYTGNVITFPLSAWIMDTYGWRSIFYFFACLGLLWCLLFQLLTTSTPSQHKSMHPAELSRILATTQVVEDVPSTVPWRKILVCMPAWALFVVHTCFNWAFYTLLTQLPSYMALVLGFNMQQSGFLSSM
;
A
#
# COMPACT_ATOMS: atom_id res chain seq x y z
N MET A 1 -2.21 7.31 -13.11
CA MET A 1 -3.18 7.00 -12.03
C MET A 1 -2.57 6.21 -10.88
N VAL A 2 -1.86 5.11 -11.14
CA VAL A 2 -1.22 4.28 -10.09
C VAL A 2 -0.30 5.08 -9.15
N GLY A 3 0.47 6.05 -9.66
CA GLY A 3 1.35 6.90 -8.85
C GLY A 3 0.63 7.72 -7.77
N PHE A 4 -0.60 8.18 -8.00
CA PHE A 4 -1.39 8.91 -6.98
C PHE A 4 -1.82 8.00 -5.83
N VAL A 5 -2.13 6.74 -6.12
CA VAL A 5 -2.51 5.74 -5.10
C VAL A 5 -1.30 5.41 -4.23
N TYR A 6 -0.13 5.20 -4.83
CA TYR A 6 1.10 4.96 -4.07
C TYR A 6 1.57 6.18 -3.27
N ALA A 7 1.42 7.39 -3.82
CA ALA A 7 1.72 8.62 -3.07
C ALA A 7 0.87 8.73 -1.80
N GLY A 8 -0.41 8.36 -1.85
CA GLY A 8 -1.28 8.33 -0.67
C GLY A 8 -0.76 7.43 0.45
N ALA A 9 -0.18 6.27 0.12
CA ALA A 9 0.37 5.35 1.11
C ALA A 9 1.59 5.94 1.85
N TYR A 10 2.49 6.64 1.14
CA TYR A 10 3.65 7.29 1.76
C TYR A 10 3.24 8.51 2.59
N THR A 11 2.36 9.35 2.06
CA THR A 11 1.84 10.53 2.77
C THR A 11 1.09 10.14 4.04
N GLY A 12 0.33 9.03 3.99
CA GLY A 12 -0.35 8.48 5.17
C GLY A 12 0.62 8.13 6.31
N ASN A 13 1.76 7.52 6.01
CA ASN A 13 2.77 7.19 7.02
C ASN A 13 3.38 8.45 7.67
N VAL A 14 3.70 9.47 6.85
CA VAL A 14 4.27 10.73 7.33
C VAL A 14 3.35 11.45 8.32
N ILE A 15 2.03 11.35 8.13
CA ILE A 15 1.04 11.97 9.02
C ILE A 15 0.75 11.07 10.24
N THR A 16 0.70 9.75 10.03
CA THR A 16 0.32 8.78 11.07
C THR A 16 1.33 8.71 12.20
N PHE A 17 2.64 8.76 11.92
CA PHE A 17 3.65 8.62 12.98
C PHE A 17 3.65 9.79 13.98
N PRO A 18 3.70 11.08 13.57
CA PRO A 18 3.63 12.19 14.51
C PRO A 18 2.30 12.25 15.24
N LEU A 19 1.19 11.97 14.55
CA LEU A 19 -0.14 11.96 15.15
C LEU A 19 -0.26 10.87 16.23
N SER A 20 0.28 9.68 15.96
CA SER A 20 0.29 8.58 16.93
C SER A 20 1.14 8.92 18.15
N ALA A 21 2.29 9.57 17.96
CA ALA A 21 3.14 10.02 19.07
C ALA A 21 2.42 11.05 19.96
N TRP A 22 1.74 12.02 19.34
CA TRP A 22 0.97 13.03 20.07
C TRP A 22 -0.21 12.45 20.86
N ILE A 23 -0.95 11.50 20.26
CA ILE A 23 -2.05 10.78 20.92
C ILE A 23 -1.53 9.91 22.07
N MET A 24 -0.37 9.28 21.90
CA MET A 24 0.26 8.46 22.94
C MET A 24 0.60 9.27 24.19
N ASP A 25 1.16 10.47 24.01
CA ASP A 25 1.60 11.33 25.12
C ASP A 25 0.41 11.89 25.91
N THR A 26 -0.68 12.23 25.23
CA THR A 26 -1.85 12.89 25.83
C THR A 26 -2.87 11.90 26.43
N TYR A 27 -3.15 10.80 25.73
CA TYR A 27 -4.24 9.87 26.07
C TYR A 27 -3.77 8.42 26.28
N GLY A 28 -2.46 8.16 26.18
CA GLY A 28 -1.88 6.85 26.38
C GLY A 28 -2.02 5.93 25.16
N TRP A 29 -1.23 4.85 25.14
CA TRP A 29 -1.09 3.96 23.98
C TRP A 29 -2.40 3.30 23.49
N ARG A 30 -3.37 3.06 24.39
CA ARG A 30 -4.65 2.40 24.04
C ARG A 30 -5.52 3.27 23.14
N SER A 31 -5.44 4.58 23.30
CA SER A 31 -6.26 5.55 22.56
C SER A 31 -5.98 5.57 21.06
N ILE A 32 -4.75 5.25 20.65
CA ILE A 32 -4.32 5.16 19.25
C ILE A 32 -5.18 4.15 18.50
N PHE A 33 -5.39 2.97 19.08
CA PHE A 33 -6.19 1.91 18.47
C PHE A 33 -7.64 2.35 18.26
N TYR A 34 -8.25 3.01 19.24
CA TYR A 34 -9.62 3.51 19.12
C TYR A 34 -9.73 4.61 18.06
N PHE A 35 -8.77 5.54 18.02
CA PHE A 35 -8.76 6.62 17.04
C PHE A 35 -8.68 6.10 15.60
N PHE A 36 -7.69 5.24 15.30
CA PHE A 36 -7.53 4.68 13.96
C PHE A 36 -8.65 3.69 13.60
N ALA A 37 -9.22 2.97 14.56
CA ALA A 37 -10.40 2.13 14.32
C ALA A 37 -11.62 2.96 13.90
N CYS A 38 -11.91 4.06 14.61
CA CYS A 38 -13.00 4.97 14.27
C CYS A 38 -12.78 5.64 12.90
N LEU A 39 -11.55 6.10 12.63
CA LEU A 39 -11.20 6.70 11.35
C LEU A 39 -11.36 5.70 10.19
N GLY A 40 -10.93 4.45 10.39
CA GLY A 40 -11.09 3.37 9.43
C GLY A 40 -12.55 3.00 9.17
N LEU A 41 -13.39 2.96 10.21
CA LEU A 41 -14.82 2.73 10.07
C LEU A 41 -15.52 3.86 9.31
N LEU A 42 -15.19 5.12 9.63
CA LEU A 42 -15.71 6.28 8.91
C LEU A 42 -15.32 6.22 7.43
N TRP A 43 -14.05 5.92 7.14
CA TRP A 43 -13.58 5.75 5.77
C TRP A 43 -14.28 4.60 5.05
N CYS A 44 -14.49 3.47 5.71
CA CYS A 44 -15.22 2.33 5.14
C CYS A 44 -16.66 2.73 4.76
N LEU A 45 -17.37 3.45 5.65
CA LEU A 45 -18.72 3.94 5.36
C LEU A 45 -18.73 4.91 4.19
N LEU A 46 -17.80 5.86 4.15
CA LEU A 46 -17.65 6.78 3.01
C LEU A 46 -17.39 6.00 1.73
N PHE A 47 -16.48 5.03 1.75
CA PHE A 47 -16.15 4.21 0.60
C PHE A 47 -17.36 3.42 0.09
N GLN A 48 -18.16 2.84 1.00
CA GLN A 48 -19.41 2.16 0.64
C GLN A 48 -20.45 3.09 0.00
N LEU A 49 -20.49 4.36 0.40
CA LEU A 49 -21.40 5.36 -0.20
C LEU A 49 -20.90 5.90 -1.55
N LEU A 50 -19.58 6.07 -1.69
CA LEU A 50 -18.93 6.68 -2.86
C LEU A 50 -18.59 5.69 -3.96
N THR A 51 -18.46 4.39 -3.65
CA THR A 51 -18.05 3.38 -4.62
C THR A 51 -19.09 2.28 -4.73
N THR A 52 -19.31 1.80 -5.96
CA THR A 52 -20.23 0.71 -6.24
C THR A 52 -19.49 -0.36 -7.02
N SER A 53 -19.62 -1.62 -6.60
CA SER A 53 -18.88 -2.76 -7.13
C SER A 53 -19.20 -3.10 -8.60
N THR A 54 -20.26 -2.52 -9.15
CA THR A 54 -20.69 -2.77 -10.53
C THR A 54 -20.87 -1.44 -11.27
N PRO A 55 -20.22 -1.21 -12.42
CA PRO A 55 -20.39 0.01 -13.23
C PRO A 55 -21.86 0.25 -13.61
N SER A 56 -22.63 -0.83 -13.78
CA SER A 56 -24.06 -0.79 -14.15
C SER A 56 -25.00 -0.35 -13.03
N GLN A 57 -24.55 -0.27 -11.78
CA GLN A 57 -25.36 0.17 -10.63
C GLN A 57 -25.10 1.63 -10.25
N HIS A 58 -24.18 2.32 -10.93
CA HIS A 58 -23.84 3.70 -10.62
C HIS A 58 -24.89 4.66 -11.19
N LYS A 59 -25.73 5.23 -10.31
CA LYS A 59 -26.90 6.07 -10.69
C LYS A 59 -26.53 7.36 -11.46
N SER A 60 -25.27 7.77 -11.44
CA SER A 60 -24.74 8.97 -12.11
C SER A 60 -23.72 8.67 -13.22
N MET A 61 -23.67 7.46 -13.78
CA MET A 61 -22.78 7.20 -14.91
C MET A 61 -23.32 7.82 -16.20
N HIS A 62 -22.52 8.69 -16.82
CA HIS A 62 -22.87 9.29 -18.12
C HIS A 62 -22.87 8.19 -19.20
N PRO A 63 -23.90 8.09 -20.06
CA PRO A 63 -24.04 6.99 -21.01
C PRO A 63 -22.86 6.87 -22.00
N ALA A 64 -22.19 7.98 -22.29
CA ALA A 64 -20.97 8.00 -23.11
C ALA A 64 -19.72 7.40 -22.43
N GLU A 65 -19.63 7.44 -21.10
CA GLU A 65 -18.52 6.79 -20.38
C GLU A 65 -18.75 5.29 -20.25
N LEU A 66 -20.02 4.87 -20.05
CA LEU A 66 -20.41 3.47 -19.98
C LEU A 66 -20.12 2.74 -21.30
N SER A 67 -20.44 3.35 -22.45
CA SER A 67 -20.13 2.76 -23.76
C SER A 67 -18.62 2.67 -24.01
N ARG A 68 -17.84 3.64 -23.53
CA ARG A 68 -16.37 3.62 -23.65
C ARG A 68 -15.72 2.54 -22.78
N ILE A 69 -16.23 2.34 -21.56
CA ILE A 69 -15.77 1.29 -20.64
C ILE A 69 -16.13 -0.08 -21.20
N LEU A 70 -17.36 -0.28 -21.70
CA LEU A 70 -17.78 -1.56 -22.31
C LEU A 70 -17.07 -1.85 -23.63
N ALA A 71 -16.74 -0.84 -24.43
CA ALA A 71 -15.96 -1.02 -25.66
C ALA A 71 -14.48 -1.37 -25.40
N THR A 72 -13.93 -0.91 -24.26
CA THR A 72 -12.52 -1.13 -23.91
C THR A 72 -12.33 -2.36 -23.00
N THR A 73 -13.34 -2.67 -22.19
CA THR A 73 -13.35 -3.85 -21.32
C THR A 73 -13.83 -5.02 -22.15
N GLN A 74 -12.91 -5.92 -22.53
CA GLN A 74 -13.31 -7.27 -22.89
C GLN A 74 -13.92 -7.90 -21.63
N VAL A 75 -15.22 -7.76 -21.45
CA VAL A 75 -15.97 -8.53 -20.47
C VAL A 75 -15.91 -9.96 -20.99
N VAL A 76 -14.92 -10.71 -20.51
CA VAL A 76 -14.90 -12.16 -20.68
C VAL A 76 -16.04 -12.66 -19.80
N GLU A 77 -17.24 -12.74 -20.37
CA GLU A 77 -18.45 -13.21 -19.67
C GLU A 77 -18.33 -14.68 -19.22
N ASP A 78 -17.30 -15.39 -19.70
CA ASP A 78 -17.06 -16.80 -19.43
C ASP A 78 -15.69 -17.00 -18.75
N VAL A 79 -15.50 -16.38 -17.58
CA VAL A 79 -14.42 -16.79 -16.69
C VAL A 79 -14.92 -18.02 -15.94
N PRO A 80 -14.33 -19.22 -16.12
CA PRO A 80 -14.72 -20.38 -15.34
C PRO A 80 -14.61 -20.04 -13.85
N SER A 81 -15.67 -20.30 -13.08
CA SER A 81 -15.80 -19.99 -11.65
C SER A 81 -14.73 -20.65 -10.77
N THR A 82 -13.91 -21.53 -11.35
CA THR A 82 -12.81 -22.20 -10.69
C THR A 82 -11.48 -21.69 -11.22
N VAL A 83 -10.79 -20.90 -10.39
CA VAL A 83 -9.41 -20.46 -10.65
C VAL A 83 -8.52 -21.70 -10.80
N PRO A 84 -7.82 -21.88 -11.93
CA PRO A 84 -7.04 -23.09 -12.19
C PRO A 84 -5.68 -23.04 -11.48
N TRP A 85 -5.69 -23.13 -10.14
CA TRP A 85 -4.51 -23.08 -9.26
C TRP A 85 -3.37 -23.98 -9.72
N ARG A 86 -3.70 -25.21 -10.14
CA ARG A 86 -2.70 -26.18 -10.60
C ARG A 86 -1.95 -25.72 -11.86
N LYS A 87 -2.61 -24.99 -12.77
CA LYS A 87 -1.95 -24.46 -13.98
C LYS A 87 -1.07 -23.26 -13.65
N ILE A 88 -1.49 -22.43 -12.70
CA ILE A 88 -0.71 -21.28 -12.21
C ILE A 88 0.55 -21.76 -11.46
N LEU A 89 0.42 -22.79 -10.61
CA LEU A 89 1.54 -23.34 -9.85
C LEU A 89 2.50 -24.19 -10.69
N VAL A 90 2.13 -24.57 -11.91
CA VAL A 90 2.99 -25.36 -12.82
C VAL A 90 3.61 -24.48 -13.90
N CYS A 91 3.17 -23.24 -14.07
CA CYS A 91 3.71 -22.37 -15.12
C CYS A 91 5.06 -21.75 -14.71
N MET A 92 6.06 -21.90 -15.59
CA MET A 92 7.40 -21.35 -15.40
C MET A 92 7.42 -19.82 -15.16
N PRO A 93 6.60 -19.01 -15.86
CA PRO A 93 6.58 -17.56 -15.64
C PRO A 93 6.11 -17.14 -14.24
N ALA A 94 5.18 -17.89 -13.63
CA ALA A 94 4.73 -17.57 -12.27
C ALA A 94 5.84 -17.82 -11.24
N TRP A 95 6.61 -18.91 -11.39
CA TRP A 95 7.77 -19.17 -10.53
C TRP A 95 8.88 -18.14 -10.74
N ALA A 96 9.13 -17.72 -11.99
CA ALA A 96 10.10 -16.65 -12.25
C ALA A 96 9.70 -15.34 -11.56
N LEU A 97 8.43 -14.93 -11.65
CA LEU A 97 7.92 -13.75 -10.95
C LEU A 97 8.02 -13.90 -9.44
N PHE A 98 7.68 -15.08 -8.90
CA PHE A 98 7.78 -15.36 -7.47
C PHE A 98 9.22 -15.21 -6.97
N VAL A 99 10.18 -15.86 -7.64
CA VAL A 99 11.60 -15.79 -7.28
C VAL A 99 12.14 -14.36 -7.40
N VAL A 100 11.81 -13.64 -8.48
CA VAL A 100 12.21 -12.23 -8.63
C VAL A 100 11.65 -11.38 -7.50
N HIS A 101 10.38 -11.56 -7.14
CA HIS A 101 9.74 -10.80 -6.08
C HIS A 101 10.31 -11.13 -4.69
N THR A 102 10.60 -12.39 -4.41
CA THR A 102 11.27 -12.82 -3.18
C THR A 102 12.69 -12.27 -3.11
N CYS A 103 13.46 -12.35 -4.19
CA CYS A 103 14.82 -11.81 -4.25
C CYS A 103 14.83 -10.29 -4.05
N PHE A 104 13.88 -9.58 -4.67
CA PHE A 104 13.72 -8.14 -4.49
C PHE A 104 13.39 -7.78 -3.05
N ASN A 105 12.41 -8.45 -2.43
CA ASN A 105 12.07 -8.23 -1.03
C ASN A 105 13.24 -8.54 -0.10
N TRP A 106 13.91 -9.66 -0.30
CA TRP A 106 15.08 -10.04 0.51
C TRP A 106 16.19 -9.00 0.39
N ALA A 107 16.58 -8.62 -0.83
CA ALA A 107 17.60 -7.59 -1.06
C ALA A 107 17.21 -6.24 -0.45
N PHE A 108 15.94 -5.84 -0.56
CA PHE A 108 15.43 -4.62 0.04
C PHE A 108 15.50 -4.64 1.56
N TYR A 109 15.08 -5.74 2.21
CA TYR A 109 15.17 -5.90 3.66
C TYR A 109 16.62 -6.00 4.14
N THR A 110 17.49 -6.72 3.44
CA THR A 110 18.91 -6.77 3.74
C THR A 110 19.53 -5.40 3.63
N LEU A 111 19.20 -4.63 2.58
CA LEU A 111 19.67 -3.26 2.44
C LEU A 111 19.17 -2.41 3.60
N LEU A 112 17.88 -2.40 3.92
CA LEU A 112 17.32 -1.64 5.05
C LEU A 112 17.94 -2.00 6.41
N THR A 113 18.22 -3.27 6.66
CA THR A 113 18.76 -3.74 7.96
C THR A 113 20.26 -3.55 8.07
N GLN A 114 20.99 -3.69 6.97
CA GLN A 114 22.45 -3.55 6.94
C GLN A 114 22.91 -2.13 6.62
N LEU A 115 22.04 -1.25 6.08
CA LEU A 115 22.37 0.17 5.82
C LEU A 115 22.87 0.88 7.09
N PRO A 116 22.17 0.78 8.24
CA PRO A 116 22.61 1.44 9.47
C PRO A 116 23.95 0.88 9.97
N SER A 117 24.13 -0.44 9.92
CA SER A 117 25.37 -1.10 10.32
C SER A 117 26.54 -0.74 9.40
N TYR A 118 26.32 -0.65 8.08
CA TYR A 118 27.31 -0.24 7.10
C TYR A 118 27.74 1.22 7.29
N MET A 119 26.77 2.13 7.51
CA MET A 119 27.05 3.54 7.81
C MET A 119 27.86 3.69 9.10
N ALA A 120 27.55 2.91 10.13
CA ALA A 120 28.24 2.96 11.42
C ALA A 120 29.66 2.35 11.37
N LEU A 121 29.81 1.15 10.77
CA LEU A 121 31.06 0.37 10.83
C LEU A 121 32.06 0.69 9.72
N VAL A 122 31.59 1.00 8.51
CA VAL A 122 32.47 1.16 7.32
C VAL A 122 32.68 2.63 6.99
N LEU A 123 31.63 3.45 7.06
CA LEU A 123 31.76 4.90 6.89
C LEU A 123 32.20 5.64 8.15
N GLY A 124 32.23 4.97 9.32
CA GLY A 124 32.63 5.57 10.59
C GLY A 124 31.71 6.71 11.05
N PHE A 125 30.47 6.77 10.54
CA PHE A 125 29.51 7.80 10.92
C PHE A 125 29.08 7.58 12.37
N ASN A 126 29.53 8.47 13.26
CA ASN A 126 29.21 8.45 14.67
C ASN A 126 27.75 8.91 14.85
N MET A 127 26.82 7.96 14.93
CA MET A 127 25.37 8.17 14.90
C MET A 127 24.86 9.12 16.00
N GLN A 128 25.68 9.41 17.02
CA GLN A 128 25.40 10.38 18.08
C GLN A 128 25.72 11.86 17.72
N GLN A 129 26.59 12.14 16.74
CA GLN A 129 26.95 13.53 16.36
C GLN A 129 26.28 14.00 15.06
N SER A 130 25.95 13.10 14.15
CA SER A 130 25.34 13.45 12.86
C SER A 130 23.90 13.94 12.97
N GLY A 131 23.19 13.62 14.06
CA GLY A 131 21.85 14.16 14.32
C GLY A 131 21.82 15.67 14.57
N PHE A 132 22.92 16.24 15.09
CA PHE A 132 23.02 17.68 15.36
C PHE A 132 23.57 18.48 14.16
N LEU A 133 24.42 17.85 13.32
CA LEU A 133 24.97 18.50 12.13
C LEU A 133 24.07 18.35 10.89
N SER A 134 23.22 17.30 10.83
CA SER A 134 22.23 17.13 9.75
C SER A 134 20.93 17.91 10.02
N SER A 135 20.79 18.53 11.20
CA SER A 135 19.68 19.42 11.54
C SER A 135 20.00 20.91 11.29
N MET A 136 21.10 21.21 10.61
CA MET A 136 21.41 22.54 10.06
C MET A 136 21.36 22.52 8.53
#